data_AF-A0A941B173-F1
#
_entry.id   AF-A0A941B173-F1
#
_cell.length_a   1.000
_cell.length_b   1.000
_cell.length_c   1.000
_cell.angle_alpha   90.00
_cell.angle_beta   90.00
_cell.angle_gamma   90.00
#
_symmetry.space_group_name_H-M   'P 1'
#
loop_
_entity.id
_entity.type
_entity.pdbx_description
1 polymer ?
#
loop_
_entity_poly.entity_id
_entity_poly.type
_entity_poly.pdbx_seq_one_letter_code
_entity_poly.pdbx_strand_id
1 'polypeptide(L)'
;MPVLRQLTSCQAPATITVTHRTSRSTLAWQVSVCHRHRWVAMRLTGASSLNHKATRRIAGNSEAPRCGTMHDHQPIDRALQTHARMWLQAPAEPGDTWPVQLRNAADHAATVGAPGASTITKAAQLGGTGPDDPAVQTRVLELLSRAESSSPAVAARR
;
A
#
# COMPACT_ATOMS: atom_id res chain seq x y z
N MET A 1 14.66 9.00 0.94
CA MET A 1 13.95 9.12 2.24
C MET A 1 12.77 8.17 2.21
N PRO A 2 12.37 7.53 3.34
CA PRO A 2 11.22 6.65 3.34
C PRO A 2 9.93 7.43 3.05
N VAL A 3 9.08 6.88 2.21
CA VAL A 3 7.75 7.42 1.93
C VAL A 3 6.78 6.89 2.98
N LEU A 4 6.15 7.80 3.71
CA LEU A 4 5.13 7.46 4.69
C LEU A 4 3.79 7.23 3.97
N ARG A 5 3.20 6.05 4.17
CA ARG A 5 1.91 5.65 3.59
C ARG A 5 0.95 5.20 4.68
N GLN A 6 -0.34 5.37 4.43
CA GLN A 6 -1.39 4.98 5.36
C GLN A 6 -2.33 3.96 4.70
N LEU A 7 -2.03 2.67 4.91
CA LEU A 7 -2.72 1.55 4.25
C LEU A 7 -4.08 1.20 4.86
N THR A 8 -4.48 1.85 5.96
CA THR A 8 -5.80 1.60 6.56
C THR A 8 -6.42 2.85 7.11
N SER A 9 -7.75 2.93 7.06
CA SER A 9 -8.52 3.96 7.77
C SER A 9 -8.75 3.63 9.26
N CYS A 10 -8.22 2.51 9.76
CA CYS A 10 -8.35 2.11 11.16
C CYS A 10 -7.65 3.12 12.07
N GLN A 11 -8.36 3.65 13.08
CA GLN A 11 -7.80 4.61 14.05
C GLN A 11 -7.15 3.91 15.26
N ALA A 12 -7.26 2.58 15.37
CA ALA A 12 -6.67 1.86 16.48
C ALA A 12 -5.13 1.98 16.46
N PRO A 13 -4.46 2.01 17.62
CA PRO A 13 -3.02 1.93 17.68
C PRO A 13 -2.55 0.59 17.10
N ALA A 14 -1.41 0.61 16.41
CA ALA A 14 -0.76 -0.61 15.96
C ALA A 14 -0.28 -1.42 17.16
N THR A 15 -0.36 -2.74 17.06
CA THR A 15 0.10 -3.67 18.11
C THR A 15 1.28 -4.51 17.64
N ILE A 16 1.47 -4.59 16.32
CA ILE A 16 2.57 -5.30 15.68
C ILE A 16 3.17 -4.45 14.57
N THR A 17 4.44 -4.71 14.30
CA THR A 17 5.18 -4.19 13.17
C THR A 17 5.70 -5.37 12.36
N VAL A 18 5.53 -5.33 11.05
CA VAL A 18 6.04 -6.33 10.11
C VAL A 18 7.04 -5.65 9.18
N THR A 19 8.23 -6.22 9.05
CA THR A 19 9.28 -5.70 8.17
C THR A 19 9.51 -6.61 6.98
N HIS A 20 9.67 -6.06 5.79
CA HIS A 20 10.13 -6.80 4.63
C HIS A 20 11.47 -6.27 4.17
N ARG A 21 12.36 -7.19 3.81
CA ARG A 21 13.71 -6.87 3.35
C ARG A 21 13.94 -7.53 2.00
N THR A 22 14.51 -6.78 1.05
CA THR A 22 14.93 -7.31 -0.27
C THR A 22 16.28 -8.00 -0.21
N SER A 23 17.09 -7.69 0.81
CA SER A 23 18.37 -8.34 1.12
C SER A 23 18.52 -8.44 2.64
N ARG A 24 19.60 -9.04 3.16
CA ARG A 24 19.83 -9.06 4.62
C ARG A 24 19.92 -7.64 5.23
N SER A 25 20.47 -6.67 4.49
CA SER A 25 20.72 -5.32 4.98
C SER A 25 19.67 -4.29 4.53
N THR A 26 18.96 -4.53 3.44
CA THR A 26 18.07 -3.55 2.82
C THR A 26 16.63 -3.73 3.30
N LEU A 27 16.18 -2.84 4.20
CA LEU A 27 14.77 -2.70 4.54
C LEU A 27 14.02 -2.15 3.32
N ALA A 28 13.06 -2.91 2.81
CA ALA A 28 12.19 -2.47 1.72
C ALA A 28 11.02 -1.68 2.29
N TRP A 29 10.35 -2.23 3.30
CA TRP A 29 9.29 -1.52 3.98
C TRP A 29 9.06 -2.07 5.39
N GLN A 30 8.42 -1.24 6.20
CA GLN A 30 7.95 -1.58 7.53
C GLN A 30 6.49 -1.14 7.65
N VAL A 31 5.60 -2.04 8.04
CA VAL A 31 4.19 -1.74 8.25
C VAL A 31 3.81 -1.99 9.71
N SER A 32 3.11 -1.05 10.32
CA SER A 32 2.59 -1.13 11.67
C SER A 32 1.08 -1.32 11.61
N VAL A 33 0.56 -2.40 12.19
CA VAL A 33 -0.86 -2.78 12.13
C VAL A 33 -1.36 -3.27 13.49
N CYS A 34 -2.66 -3.14 13.73
CA CYS A 34 -3.30 -3.78 14.88
C CYS A 34 -3.54 -5.27 14.60
N HIS A 35 -3.87 -6.03 15.64
CA HIS A 35 -4.12 -7.47 15.50
C HIS A 35 -5.20 -7.81 14.46
N ARG A 36 -6.25 -6.97 14.35
CA ARG A 36 -7.36 -7.16 13.40
C ARG A 36 -6.94 -6.96 11.93
N HIS A 37 -5.98 -6.07 11.67
CA HIS A 37 -5.49 -5.77 10.33
C HIS A 37 -4.14 -6.42 10.03
N ARG A 38 -3.73 -7.42 10.82
CA ARG A 38 -2.48 -8.17 10.60
C ARG A 38 -2.38 -8.80 9.21
N TRP A 39 -3.52 -9.07 8.56
CA TRP A 39 -3.59 -9.60 7.19
C TRP A 39 -3.10 -8.62 6.12
N VAL A 40 -3.09 -7.31 6.39
CA VAL A 40 -2.55 -6.30 5.44
C VAL A 40 -1.09 -6.60 5.13
N ALA A 41 -0.31 -6.96 6.16
CA ALA A 41 1.09 -7.36 5.97
C ALA A 41 1.27 -8.64 5.16
N MET A 42 0.32 -9.59 5.25
CA MET A 42 0.34 -10.81 4.42
C MET A 42 0.08 -10.48 2.95
N ARG A 43 -0.88 -9.58 2.66
CA ARG A 43 -1.15 -9.13 1.30
C ARG A 43 0.01 -8.36 0.68
N LEU A 44 0.70 -7.53 1.47
CA LEU A 44 1.91 -6.82 1.03
C LEU A 44 2.97 -7.79 0.46
N THR A 45 3.18 -8.92 1.13
CA THR A 45 4.15 -9.94 0.71
C THR A 45 3.59 -10.96 -0.28
N GLY A 46 2.28 -10.92 -0.60
CA GLY A 46 1.62 -12.00 -1.34
C GLY A 46 1.63 -13.34 -0.61
N ALA A 47 1.80 -13.34 0.72
CA ALA A 47 1.91 -14.55 1.52
C ALA A 47 0.54 -14.98 2.07
N SER A 48 0.37 -16.28 2.30
CA SER A 48 -0.81 -16.85 2.96
C SER A 48 -0.74 -16.76 4.49
N SER A 49 0.44 -16.50 5.05
CA SER A 49 0.68 -16.43 6.49
C SER A 49 1.71 -15.35 6.85
N LEU A 50 1.68 -14.90 8.11
CA LEU A 50 2.65 -13.93 8.62
C LEU A 50 3.99 -14.61 8.90
N ASN A 51 5.06 -14.00 8.40
CA ASN A 51 6.41 -14.38 8.81
C ASN A 51 6.65 -13.87 10.25
N HIS A 52 6.58 -14.79 11.22
CA HIS A 52 6.78 -14.49 12.63
C HIS A 52 8.18 -13.92 12.94
N LYS A 53 9.22 -14.30 12.18
CA LYS A 53 10.58 -13.74 12.33
C LYS A 53 10.66 -12.28 11.91
N ALA A 54 9.80 -11.89 10.97
CA ALA A 54 9.68 -10.53 10.46
C ALA A 54 8.66 -9.68 11.24
N THR A 55 7.98 -10.27 12.24
CA THR A 55 6.93 -9.63 13.02
C THR A 55 7.44 -9.32 14.42
N ARG A 56 7.26 -8.07 14.87
CA ARG A 56 7.58 -7.62 16.23
C ARG A 56 6.35 -7.04 16.89
N ARG A 57 6.17 -7.27 18.19
CA ARG A 57 5.13 -6.56 18.96
C ARG A 57 5.61 -5.16 19.30
N ILE A 58 4.70 -4.21 19.29
CA ILE A 58 4.94 -2.85 19.79
C ILE A 58 4.74 -2.91 21.30
N ALA A 59 5.74 -2.49 22.07
CA ALA A 59 5.65 -2.48 23.53
C ALA A 59 4.61 -1.45 23.98
N GLY A 60 3.83 -1.76 25.02
CA GLY A 60 2.72 -0.93 25.50
C GLY A 60 3.13 0.46 26.03
N ASN A 61 4.42 0.72 26.17
CA ASN A 61 4.97 1.96 26.73
C ASN A 61 5.48 2.91 25.64
N SER A 62 5.38 2.52 24.36
CA SER A 62 5.78 3.33 23.21
C SER A 62 4.54 3.98 22.59
N GLU A 63 4.67 5.21 22.12
CA GLU A 63 3.64 5.84 21.29
C GLU A 63 3.49 5.03 20.01
N ALA A 64 2.45 4.19 19.97
CA ALA A 64 2.24 3.28 18.86
C ALA A 64 1.67 4.07 17.67
N PRO A 65 2.25 3.92 16.46
CA PRO A 65 1.70 4.55 15.27
C PRO A 65 0.30 4.00 15.00
N ARG A 66 -0.48 4.75 14.22
CA ARG A 66 -1.80 4.32 13.80
C ARG A 66 -1.73 3.02 12.99
N CYS A 67 -2.74 2.15 13.13
CA CYS A 67 -2.85 0.95 12.32
C CYS A 67 -2.80 1.28 10.82
N GLY A 68 -1.97 0.57 10.06
CA GLY A 68 -1.79 0.77 8.62
C GLY A 68 -0.65 1.73 8.25
N THR A 69 0.04 2.33 9.21
CA THR A 69 1.21 3.17 8.92
C THR A 69 2.32 2.33 8.30
N MET A 70 2.79 2.72 7.12
CA MET A 70 3.85 2.05 6.37
C MET A 70 4.98 3.04 6.09
N HIS A 71 6.20 2.66 6.49
CA HIS A 71 7.43 3.30 6.07
C HIS A 71 7.97 2.54 4.88
N ASP A 72 7.81 3.13 3.69
CA ASP A 72 8.23 2.53 2.43
C ASP A 72 9.61 3.07 2.04
N HIS A 73 10.62 2.20 2.07
CA HIS A 73 11.99 2.53 1.70
C HIS A 73 12.29 2.14 0.25
N GLN A 74 11.30 1.62 -0.48
CA GLN A 74 11.46 1.29 -1.89
C GLN A 74 11.55 2.56 -2.74
N PRO A 75 12.18 2.46 -3.93
CA PRO A 75 11.98 3.44 -5.00
C PRO A 75 10.48 3.69 -5.26
N ILE A 76 10.11 4.93 -5.58
CA ILE A 76 8.70 5.36 -5.64
C ILE A 76 7.89 4.60 -6.71
N ASP A 77 8.51 4.24 -7.83
CA ASP A 77 7.93 3.37 -8.86
C ASP A 77 7.56 1.99 -8.30
N ARG A 78 8.41 1.41 -7.45
CA ARG A 78 8.13 0.13 -6.76
C ARG A 78 7.06 0.27 -5.69
N ALA A 79 7.03 1.40 -4.99
CA ALA A 79 5.97 1.70 -4.03
C ALA A 79 4.59 1.78 -4.74
N LEU A 80 4.54 2.44 -5.91
CA LEU A 80 3.35 2.55 -6.77
C LEU A 80 2.89 1.18 -7.29
N GLN A 81 3.81 0.35 -7.80
CA GLN A 81 3.50 -1.02 -8.23
C GLN A 81 2.90 -1.86 -7.09
N THR A 82 3.56 -1.85 -5.92
CA THR A 82 3.10 -2.61 -4.75
C THR A 82 1.74 -2.12 -4.29
N HIS A 83 1.48 -0.81 -4.38
CA HIS A 83 0.19 -0.21 -4.08
C HIS A 83 -0.91 -0.71 -5.01
N ALA A 84 -0.70 -0.59 -6.33
CA ALA A 84 -1.67 -1.00 -7.34
C ALA A 84 -2.03 -2.48 -7.20
N ARG A 85 -1.02 -3.35 -7.06
CA ARG A 85 -1.20 -4.79 -6.88
C ARG A 85 -2.03 -5.14 -5.65
N MET A 86 -1.74 -4.52 -4.51
CA MET A 86 -2.38 -4.87 -3.24
C MET A 86 -3.86 -4.49 -3.16
N TRP A 87 -4.17 -3.28 -3.60
CA TRP A 87 -5.47 -2.66 -3.34
C TRP A 87 -6.48 -2.98 -4.41
N LEU A 88 -6.00 -3.11 -5.63
CA LEU A 88 -6.84 -3.12 -6.79
C LEU A 88 -6.90 -4.52 -7.42
N GLN A 89 -6.16 -5.49 -6.86
CA GLN A 89 -6.08 -6.89 -7.31
C GLN A 89 -5.91 -7.00 -8.83
N ALA A 90 -5.32 -5.97 -9.44
CA ALA A 90 -5.25 -5.86 -10.87
C ALA A 90 -4.35 -6.99 -11.38
N PRO A 91 -4.75 -7.69 -12.45
CA PRO A 91 -3.82 -8.55 -13.15
C PRO A 91 -2.62 -7.70 -13.57
N ALA A 92 -1.44 -8.16 -13.19
CA ALA A 92 -0.17 -7.56 -13.57
C ALA A 92 0.64 -8.64 -14.27
N GLU A 93 1.01 -8.37 -15.51
CA GLU A 93 1.85 -9.27 -16.30
C GLU A 93 3.33 -8.98 -16.03
N PRO A 94 4.22 -9.99 -16.17
CA PRO A 94 5.65 -9.78 -16.10
C PRO A 94 6.10 -8.72 -17.12
N GLY A 95 6.70 -7.64 -16.64
CA GLY A 95 7.17 -6.54 -17.48
C GLY A 95 6.26 -5.30 -17.51
N ASP A 96 5.07 -5.38 -16.91
CA ASP A 96 4.19 -4.21 -16.81
C ASP A 96 4.85 -3.07 -16.04
N THR A 97 4.86 -1.89 -16.66
CA THR A 97 5.29 -0.65 -16.01
C THR A 97 4.24 -0.20 -14.99
N TRP A 98 4.64 0.61 -14.01
CA TRP A 98 3.70 1.08 -12.98
C TRP A 98 2.47 1.84 -13.55
N PRO A 99 2.54 2.63 -14.64
CA PRO A 99 1.37 3.26 -15.22
C PRO A 99 0.39 2.25 -15.84
N VAL A 100 0.91 1.18 -16.46
CA VAL A 100 0.07 0.09 -17.02
C VAL A 100 -0.66 -0.61 -15.88
N GLN A 101 0.05 -0.99 -14.82
CA GLN A 101 -0.56 -1.61 -13.65
C GLN A 101 -1.63 -0.70 -13.03
N LEU A 102 -1.34 0.61 -12.91
CA LEU A 102 -2.28 1.58 -12.36
C LEU A 102 -3.52 1.77 -13.24
N ARG A 103 -3.37 1.68 -14.57
CA ARG A 103 -4.50 1.71 -15.52
C ARG A 103 -5.37 0.46 -15.40
N ASN A 104 -4.78 -0.73 -15.46
CA ASN A 104 -5.50 -2.00 -15.26
C ASN A 104 -6.28 -2.00 -13.94
N ALA A 105 -5.66 -1.40 -12.93
CA ALA A 105 -6.22 -1.25 -11.61
C ALA A 105 -7.37 -0.23 -11.54
N ALA A 106 -7.29 0.88 -12.27
CA ALA A 106 -8.39 1.83 -12.44
C ALA A 106 -9.57 1.19 -13.18
N ASP A 107 -9.30 0.44 -14.25
CA ASP A 107 -10.31 -0.25 -15.04
C ASP A 107 -11.03 -1.29 -14.19
N HIS A 108 -10.28 -2.13 -13.47
CA HIS A 108 -10.87 -3.11 -12.54
C HIS A 108 -11.71 -2.44 -11.46
N ALA A 109 -11.18 -1.39 -10.82
CA ALA A 109 -11.90 -0.64 -9.78
C ALA A 109 -13.22 -0.05 -10.31
N ALA A 110 -13.23 0.47 -11.53
CA ALA A 110 -14.44 0.95 -12.19
C ALA A 110 -15.42 -0.20 -12.48
N THR A 111 -14.94 -1.33 -13.01
CA THR A 111 -15.77 -2.51 -13.31
C THR A 111 -16.46 -3.07 -12.06
N VAL A 112 -15.76 -3.16 -10.93
CA VAL A 112 -16.33 -3.73 -9.69
C VAL A 112 -17.02 -2.68 -8.81
N GLY A 113 -17.10 -1.43 -9.25
CA GLY A 113 -17.70 -0.34 -8.46
C GLY A 113 -16.96 -0.05 -7.16
N ALA A 114 -15.63 -0.20 -7.14
CA ALA A 114 -14.83 -0.02 -5.94
C ALA A 114 -14.92 1.42 -5.41
N PRO A 115 -15.08 1.62 -4.10
CA PRO A 115 -14.99 2.94 -3.50
C PRO A 115 -13.62 3.56 -3.77
N GLY A 116 -13.62 4.79 -4.31
CA GLY A 116 -12.41 5.49 -4.74
C GLY A 116 -12.01 5.26 -6.20
N ALA A 117 -12.79 4.51 -7.00
CA ALA A 117 -12.50 4.25 -8.42
C ALA A 117 -12.19 5.54 -9.20
N SER A 118 -12.97 6.61 -9.02
CA SER A 118 -12.72 7.90 -9.69
C SER A 118 -11.38 8.54 -9.32
N THR A 119 -10.93 8.38 -8.07
CA THR A 119 -9.61 8.87 -7.63
C THR A 119 -8.48 8.02 -8.23
N ILE A 120 -8.69 6.72 -8.34
CA ILE A 120 -7.73 5.79 -8.98
C ILE A 120 -7.63 6.07 -10.47
N THR A 121 -8.75 6.33 -11.16
CA THR A 121 -8.75 6.77 -12.57
C THR A 121 -7.98 8.07 -12.76
N LYS A 122 -8.17 9.05 -11.88
CA LYS A 122 -7.38 10.30 -11.92
C LYS A 122 -5.89 10.05 -11.71
N ALA A 123 -5.54 9.14 -10.80
CA ALA A 123 -4.15 8.75 -10.57
C ALA A 123 -3.54 8.06 -11.81
N ALA A 124 -4.31 7.19 -12.48
CA ALA A 124 -3.88 6.51 -13.71
C ALA A 124 -3.68 7.50 -14.87
N GLN A 125 -4.58 8.45 -15.04
CA GLN A 125 -4.46 9.52 -16.04
C GLN A 125 -3.20 10.36 -15.80
N LEU A 126 -3.00 10.80 -14.57
CA LEU A 126 -1.81 11.57 -14.18
C LEU A 126 -0.52 10.76 -14.38
N GLY A 127 -0.50 9.48 -14.03
CA GLY A 127 0.68 8.65 -14.25
C GLY A 127 1.04 8.44 -15.73
N GLY A 128 0.07 8.61 -16.64
CA GLY A 128 0.31 8.58 -18.08
C GLY A 128 0.97 9.84 -18.65
N THR A 129 0.96 10.98 -17.94
CA THR A 129 1.49 12.25 -18.47
C THR A 129 2.99 12.43 -18.24
N GLY A 130 3.56 11.71 -17.28
CA GLY A 130 4.98 11.84 -16.90
C GLY A 130 5.42 10.69 -16.01
N PRO A 131 5.54 9.46 -16.54
CA PRO A 131 5.80 8.27 -15.72
C PRO A 131 7.17 8.30 -15.03
N ASP A 132 8.12 9.06 -15.56
CA ASP A 132 9.48 9.21 -15.03
C ASP A 132 9.68 10.53 -14.27
N ASP A 133 8.66 11.40 -14.21
CA ASP A 133 8.71 12.68 -13.49
C ASP A 133 8.47 12.44 -11.98
N PRO A 134 9.44 12.75 -11.10
CA PRO A 134 9.28 12.58 -9.64
C PRO A 134 8.11 13.36 -9.04
N ALA A 135 7.76 14.52 -9.60
CA ALA A 135 6.63 15.32 -9.14
C ALA A 135 5.30 14.63 -9.47
N VAL A 136 5.19 14.06 -10.67
CA VAL A 136 4.03 13.25 -11.09
C VAL A 136 3.91 12.01 -10.22
N GLN A 137 4.99 11.26 -10.01
CA GLN A 137 4.99 10.06 -9.17
C GLN A 137 4.55 10.36 -7.73
N THR A 138 5.05 11.45 -7.14
CA THR A 138 4.65 11.91 -5.80
C THR A 138 3.16 12.21 -5.75
N ARG A 139 2.64 12.94 -6.75
CA ARG A 139 1.24 13.32 -6.80
C ARG A 139 0.30 12.13 -7.05
N VAL A 140 0.72 11.15 -7.85
CA VAL A 140 0.00 9.88 -8.02
C VAL A 140 -0.08 9.15 -6.68
N LEU A 141 1.03 9.06 -5.94
CA LEU A 141 1.04 8.38 -4.65
C LEU A 141 0.12 9.06 -3.62
N GLU A 142 0.07 10.40 -3.60
CA GLU A 142 -0.88 11.15 -2.78
C GLU A 142 -2.34 10.83 -3.13
N LEU A 143 -2.69 10.79 -4.43
CA LEU A 143 -4.04 10.45 -4.89
C LEU A 143 -4.42 9.03 -4.46
N LEU A 144 -3.50 8.09 -4.62
CA LEU A 144 -3.69 6.71 -4.20
C LEU A 144 -3.94 6.62 -2.69
N SER A 145 -3.10 7.26 -1.85
CA SER A 145 -3.32 7.27 -0.40
C SER A 145 -4.62 7.96 0.05
N ARG A 146 -5.13 8.93 -0.72
CA ARG A 146 -6.47 9.48 -0.50
C ARG A 146 -7.57 8.48 -0.84
N ALA A 147 -7.46 7.79 -1.99
CA ALA A 147 -8.39 6.73 -2.36
C ALA A 147 -8.43 5.63 -1.29
N GLU A 148 -7.25 5.25 -0.76
CA GLU A 148 -7.12 4.28 0.32
C GLU A 148 -7.91 4.67 1.57
N SER A 149 -7.72 5.91 2.03
CA SER A 149 -8.36 6.43 3.23
C SER A 149 -9.88 6.49 3.12
N SER A 150 -10.41 6.55 1.89
CA SER A 150 -11.85 6.61 1.60
C SER A 150 -12.52 5.24 1.45
N SER A 151 -11.76 4.15 1.32
CA SER A 151 -12.33 2.84 1.00
C SER A 151 -12.87 2.10 2.25
N PRO A 152 -14.15 1.71 2.29
CA PRO A 152 -14.76 0.97 3.38
C PRO A 152 -14.30 -0.50 3.42
N ALA A 153 -13.69 -1.02 2.34
CA ALA A 153 -13.20 -2.40 2.30
C ALA A 153 -12.12 -2.70 3.36
N VAL A 154 -11.42 -1.66 3.84
CA VAL A 154 -10.47 -1.77 4.96
C VAL A 154 -11.15 -1.57 6.33
N ALA A 155 -12.29 -0.88 6.37
CA ALA A 155 -13.08 -0.67 7.58
C ALA A 155 -13.99 -1.89 7.94
N ALA A 156 -14.44 -2.64 6.94
CA ALA A 156 -15.62 -3.51 7.05
C ALA A 156 -15.38 -5.02 7.24
N ARG A 157 -14.14 -5.54 7.13
CA ARG A 157 -13.88 -6.93 7.59
C ARG A 157 -13.73 -6.90 9.12
N ARG A 158 -14.87 -6.80 9.80
CA ARG A 158 -15.06 -7.01 11.26
C ARG A 158 -14.99 -8.51 11.55
#